data_AF-B0TKN5-F1
#
_entry.id   AF-B0TKN5-F1
#
_cell.length_a   1.000
_cell.length_b   1.000
_cell.length_c   1.000
_cell.angle_alpha   90.00
_cell.angle_beta   90.00
_cell.angle_gamma   90.00
#
_symmetry.space_group_name_H-M   'P 1'
#
loop_
_entity.id
_entity.type
_entity.pdbx_description
1 polymer ?
#
loop_
_entity_poly.entity_id
_entity_poly.type
_entity_poly.pdbx_seq_one_letter_code
_entity_poly.pdbx_strand_id
1 'polypeptide(L)'
;MEVKLSQKAQAELGTLMVNTPDLIHLLSLLPKENLSEYPLLQKELTSKHPNSRSYNKALKNKTFTKEEFRDRIFARLDVFAYEMAVNLNTDYLVERVSLIVGADIARIDELEINEIGADVLQRILTDLSTDVCKQIQPKGDHPFLAERGRIDHGFWRHADKAYNAYIDGYNTQASLDAWCQLNLHTRCPQSFIRWLKTYGNPKEIAEWMSYVA
;
A
#
# COMPACT_ATOMS: atom_id res chain seq x y z
N MET A 1 -18.40 -8.68 16.19
CA MET A 1 -18.69 -8.63 14.75
C MET A 1 -18.39 -10.01 14.21
N GLU A 2 -19.40 -10.79 13.81
CA GLU A 2 -19.16 -12.14 13.26
C GLU A 2 -18.69 -12.02 11.81
N VAL A 3 -17.48 -12.53 11.55
CA VAL A 3 -16.94 -12.60 10.19
C VAL A 3 -17.64 -13.77 9.48
N LYS A 4 -18.53 -13.47 8.53
CA LYS A 4 -19.17 -14.50 7.68
C LYS A 4 -18.28 -14.80 6.49
N LEU A 5 -17.59 -15.94 6.54
CA LEU A 5 -16.80 -16.46 5.42
C LEU A 5 -17.71 -17.12 4.39
N SER A 6 -17.36 -17.02 3.11
CA SER A 6 -18.00 -17.79 2.04
C SER A 6 -17.73 -19.30 2.21
N GLN A 7 -18.57 -20.16 1.65
CA GLN A 7 -18.37 -21.62 1.73
C GLN A 7 -17.01 -22.07 1.20
N LYS A 8 -16.50 -21.42 0.15
CA LYS A 8 -15.16 -21.70 -0.40
C LYS A 8 -14.06 -21.29 0.59
N ALA A 9 -14.14 -20.10 1.16
CA ALA A 9 -13.17 -19.64 2.16
C ALA A 9 -13.20 -20.50 3.45
N GLN A 10 -14.37 -21.00 3.85
CA GLN A 10 -14.50 -21.95 4.95
C GLN A 10 -13.81 -23.29 4.65
N ALA A 11 -13.93 -23.78 3.42
CA ALA A 11 -13.25 -25.00 2.99
C ALA A 11 -11.72 -24.83 2.93
N GLU A 12 -11.23 -23.67 2.48
CA GLU A 12 -9.80 -23.33 2.50
C GLU A 12 -9.26 -23.21 3.93
N LEU A 13 -10.01 -22.54 4.83
CA LEU A 13 -9.67 -22.45 6.25
C LEU A 13 -9.63 -23.84 6.89
N GLY A 14 -10.63 -24.68 6.62
CA GLY A 14 -10.66 -26.08 7.09
C GLY A 14 -9.45 -26.87 6.61
N THR A 15 -9.07 -26.70 5.34
CA THR A 15 -7.85 -27.32 4.77
C THR A 15 -6.59 -26.85 5.51
N LEU A 16 -6.48 -25.55 5.79
CA LEU A 16 -5.35 -24.98 6.51
C LEU A 16 -5.26 -25.48 7.96
N MET A 17 -6.39 -25.63 8.64
CA MET A 17 -6.44 -26.18 10.00
C MET A 17 -5.98 -27.64 10.06
N VAL A 18 -6.27 -28.43 9.02
CA VAL A 18 -5.80 -29.82 8.90
C VAL A 18 -4.34 -29.89 8.48
N ASN A 19 -3.89 -28.99 7.61
CA ASN A 19 -2.49 -28.90 7.18
C ASN A 19 -1.65 -28.08 8.17
N THR A 20 -1.38 -28.67 9.32
CA THR A 20 -0.67 -28.05 10.44
C THR A 20 0.70 -27.44 10.07
N PRO A 21 1.54 -28.05 9.20
CA PRO A 21 2.80 -27.45 8.75
C PRO A 21 2.64 -26.08 8.08
N ASP A 22 1.69 -25.94 7.15
CA ASP A 22 1.45 -24.69 6.43
C ASP A 22 0.87 -23.62 7.35
N LEU A 23 -0.02 -24.02 8.26
CA LEU A 23 -0.53 -23.13 9.30
C LEU A 23 0.58 -22.62 10.22
N ILE A 24 1.48 -23.51 10.68
CA ILE A 24 2.65 -23.13 11.49
C ILE A 24 3.54 -22.15 10.74
N HIS A 25 3.78 -22.38 9.45
CA HIS A 25 4.57 -21.47 8.63
C HIS A 25 3.92 -20.09 8.55
N LEU A 26 2.63 -20.00 8.23
CA LEU A 26 1.90 -18.74 8.17
C LEU A 26 1.90 -18.00 9.51
N LEU A 27 1.61 -18.71 10.61
CA LEU A 27 1.61 -18.12 11.95
C LEU A 27 3.00 -17.59 12.34
N SER A 28 4.08 -18.21 11.87
CA SER A 28 5.45 -17.76 12.15
C SER A 28 5.86 -16.46 11.44
N LEU A 29 5.11 -16.06 10.41
CA LEU A 29 5.33 -14.82 9.67
C LEU A 29 4.53 -13.64 10.22
N LEU A 30 3.57 -13.89 11.13
CA LEU A 30 2.76 -12.83 11.71
C LEU A 30 3.57 -11.94 12.66
N PRO A 31 3.21 -10.64 12.77
CA PRO A 31 3.70 -9.79 13.84
C PRO A 31 3.46 -10.42 15.21
N LYS A 32 4.41 -10.25 16.11
CA LYS A 32 4.41 -10.91 17.43
C LYS A 32 3.20 -10.54 18.26
N GLU A 33 2.72 -9.32 18.08
CA GLU A 33 1.60 -8.70 18.77
C GLU A 33 0.29 -9.43 18.48
N ASN A 34 0.15 -10.01 17.28
CA ASN A 34 -1.03 -10.75 16.84
C ASN A 34 -1.18 -12.12 17.53
N LEU A 35 -0.15 -12.59 18.23
CA LEU A 35 -0.15 -13.83 19.03
C LEU A 35 0.15 -13.55 20.51
N SER A 36 -0.11 -12.33 20.98
CA SER A 36 0.16 -11.91 22.36
C SER A 36 -0.55 -12.77 23.41
N GLU A 37 -1.74 -13.30 23.09
CA GLU A 37 -2.49 -14.21 23.95
C GLU A 37 -1.93 -15.65 23.99
N TYR A 38 -0.98 -15.98 23.09
CA TYR A 38 -0.39 -17.32 22.95
C TYR A 38 1.15 -17.30 23.07
N PRO A 39 1.72 -16.90 24.23
CA PRO A 39 3.16 -16.66 24.37
C PRO A 39 4.03 -17.92 24.17
N LEU A 40 3.53 -19.10 24.54
CA LEU A 40 4.22 -20.37 24.31
C LEU A 40 4.31 -20.67 22.81
N LEU A 41 3.19 -20.56 22.10
CA LEU A 41 3.14 -20.76 20.65
C LEU A 41 4.09 -19.78 19.94
N GLN A 42 4.04 -18.50 20.30
CA GLN A 42 4.92 -17.47 19.74
C GLN A 42 6.43 -17.83 19.91
N LYS A 43 6.81 -18.28 21.11
CA LYS A 43 8.18 -18.71 21.40
C LYS A 43 8.58 -19.93 20.58
N GLU A 44 7.69 -20.92 20.46
CA GLU A 44 7.97 -22.13 19.68
C GLU A 44 8.05 -21.86 18.19
N LEU A 45 7.10 -21.10 17.64
CA LEU A 45 7.12 -20.67 16.23
C LEU A 45 8.45 -20.01 15.89
N THR A 46 8.91 -19.05 16.70
CA THR A 46 10.17 -18.33 16.45
C THR A 46 11.41 -19.23 16.61
N SER A 47 11.45 -20.07 17.65
CA SER A 47 12.65 -20.87 17.98
C SER A 47 12.78 -22.15 17.16
N LYS A 48 11.66 -22.68 16.66
CA LYS A 48 11.61 -23.89 15.85
C LYS A 48 11.62 -23.58 14.34
N HIS A 49 11.33 -22.34 13.91
CA HIS A 49 11.33 -21.97 12.50
C HIS A 49 12.68 -22.30 11.82
N PRO A 50 12.68 -22.97 10.65
CA PRO A 50 13.91 -23.39 9.96
C PRO A 50 14.90 -22.25 9.72
N ASN A 51 14.41 -21.08 9.28
CA ASN A 51 15.27 -19.94 8.96
C ASN A 51 15.86 -19.30 10.24
N SER A 52 15.11 -19.29 11.35
CA SER A 52 15.61 -18.81 12.64
C SER A 52 16.70 -19.72 13.19
N ARG A 53 16.51 -21.05 13.07
CA ARG A 53 17.55 -22.03 13.43
C ARG A 53 18.80 -21.88 12.56
N SER A 54 18.62 -21.72 11.25
CA SER A 54 19.71 -21.51 10.30
C SER A 54 20.51 -20.25 10.63
N TYR A 55 19.82 -19.13 10.88
CA TYR A 55 20.41 -17.87 11.33
C TYR A 55 21.22 -18.05 12.63
N ASN A 56 20.65 -18.66 13.67
CA ASN A 56 21.35 -18.90 14.93
C ASN A 56 22.55 -19.84 14.78
N LYS A 57 22.46 -20.84 13.88
CA LYS A 57 23.58 -21.73 13.55
C LYS A 57 24.69 -20.96 12.84
N ALA A 58 24.35 -20.10 11.88
CA ALA A 58 25.32 -19.26 11.16
C ALA A 58 26.05 -18.29 12.10
N LEU A 59 25.35 -17.71 13.09
CA LEU A 59 25.98 -16.89 14.13
C LEU A 59 26.96 -17.71 14.99
N LYS A 60 26.56 -18.90 15.44
CA LYS A 60 27.43 -19.79 16.23
C LYS A 60 28.66 -20.24 15.44
N ASN A 61 28.46 -20.52 14.15
CA ASN A 61 29.51 -20.93 13.23
C ASN A 61 30.35 -19.76 12.70
N LYS A 62 30.05 -18.52 13.11
CA LYS A 62 30.72 -17.29 12.66
C LYS A 62 30.75 -17.13 11.13
N THR A 63 29.72 -17.60 10.44
CA THR A 63 29.56 -17.38 8.99
C THR A 63 29.30 -15.91 8.67
N PHE A 64 28.63 -15.21 9.59
CA PHE A 64 28.48 -13.77 9.63
C PHE A 64 28.23 -13.33 11.08
N THR A 65 28.38 -12.03 11.37
CA THR A 65 28.02 -11.43 12.66
C THR A 65 26.59 -10.90 12.65
N LYS A 66 26.03 -10.64 13.84
CA LYS A 66 24.72 -10.00 13.97
C LYS A 66 24.71 -8.58 13.37
N GLU A 67 25.83 -7.88 13.47
CA GLU A 67 26.02 -6.54 12.91
C GLU A 67 26.00 -6.60 11.38
N GLU A 68 26.79 -7.48 10.77
CA GLU A 68 26.79 -7.67 9.31
C GLU A 68 25.40 -8.01 8.77
N PHE A 69 24.66 -8.89 9.45
CA PHE A 69 23.30 -9.24 9.06
C PHE A 69 22.35 -8.04 9.12
N ARG A 70 22.46 -7.21 10.17
CA ARG A 70 21.67 -5.99 10.33
C ARG A 70 22.04 -4.95 9.29
N ASP A 71 23.32 -4.75 9.01
CA ASP A 71 23.81 -3.77 8.05
C ASP A 71 23.34 -4.14 6.63
N ARG A 72 23.28 -5.44 6.30
CA ARG A 72 22.67 -5.92 5.06
C ARG A 72 21.17 -5.62 4.97
N ILE A 73 20.44 -5.71 6.08
CA ILE A 73 19.03 -5.30 6.13
C ILE A 73 18.92 -3.79 5.88
N PHE A 74 19.71 -2.97 6.57
CA PHE A 74 19.67 -1.51 6.43
C PHE A 74 20.05 -1.07 5.02
N ALA A 75 21.12 -1.61 4.45
CA ALA A 75 21.49 -1.33 3.06
C ALA A 75 20.34 -1.67 2.08
N ARG A 76 19.54 -2.71 2.35
CA ARG A 76 18.38 -3.03 1.52
C ARG A 76 17.24 -2.03 1.74
N LEU A 77 17.00 -1.58 2.97
CA LEU A 77 16.03 -0.53 3.28
C LEU A 77 16.41 0.80 2.61
N ASP A 78 17.68 1.15 2.56
CA ASP A 78 18.17 2.35 1.87
C ASP A 78 17.84 2.31 0.38
N VAL A 79 18.04 1.16 -0.26
CA VAL A 79 17.67 0.96 -1.68
C VAL A 79 16.17 1.10 -1.88
N PHE A 80 15.34 0.51 -1.01
CA PHE A 80 13.88 0.66 -1.09
C PHE A 80 13.46 2.12 -0.93
N ALA A 81 14.01 2.83 0.05
CA ALA A 81 13.72 4.24 0.27
C ALA A 81 14.10 5.09 -0.94
N TYR A 82 15.26 4.81 -1.56
CA TYR A 82 15.69 5.47 -2.79
C TYR A 82 14.74 5.21 -3.96
N GLU A 83 14.41 3.94 -4.23
CA GLU A 83 13.48 3.56 -5.31
C GLU A 83 12.12 4.25 -5.17
N MET A 84 11.63 4.40 -3.93
CA MET A 84 10.40 5.13 -3.64
C MET A 84 10.57 6.64 -3.82
N ALA A 85 11.67 7.20 -3.30
CA ALA A 85 11.95 8.64 -3.36
C ALA A 85 12.07 9.16 -4.80
N VAL A 86 12.62 8.37 -5.73
CA VAL A 86 12.71 8.71 -7.16
C VAL A 86 11.35 9.03 -7.79
N ASN A 87 10.26 8.44 -7.27
CA ASN A 87 8.91 8.64 -7.79
C ASN A 87 8.13 9.74 -7.06
N LEU A 88 8.69 10.34 -6.00
CA LEU A 88 8.06 11.42 -5.25
C LEU A 88 8.37 12.77 -5.90
N ASN A 89 7.43 13.72 -5.78
CA ASN A 89 7.76 15.11 -6.06
C ASN A 89 8.67 15.63 -4.94
N THR A 90 9.93 15.90 -5.27
CA THR A 90 10.97 16.39 -4.35
C THR A 90 11.45 17.80 -4.70
N ASP A 91 10.70 18.56 -5.50
CA ASP A 91 11.09 19.91 -5.96
C ASP A 91 11.38 20.85 -4.78
N TYR A 92 10.58 20.76 -3.71
CA TYR A 92 10.78 21.55 -2.50
C TYR A 92 12.10 21.24 -1.77
N LEU A 93 12.57 19.99 -1.82
CA LEU A 93 13.86 19.60 -1.25
C LEU A 93 14.99 20.14 -2.11
N VAL A 94 14.86 20.04 -3.43
CA VAL A 94 15.84 20.58 -4.38
C VAL A 94 15.96 22.10 -4.21
N GLU A 95 14.83 22.81 -4.13
CA GLU A 95 14.81 24.25 -3.82
C GLU A 95 15.54 24.54 -2.51
N ARG A 96 15.21 23.83 -1.43
CA ARG A 96 15.85 24.00 -0.12
C ARG A 96 17.36 23.76 -0.18
N VAL A 97 17.80 22.65 -0.75
CA VAL A 97 19.22 22.27 -0.84
C VAL A 97 19.97 23.26 -1.72
N SER A 98 19.39 23.68 -2.86
CA SER A 98 20.01 24.63 -3.77
C SER A 98 20.31 25.99 -3.11
N LEU A 99 19.48 26.43 -2.16
CA LEU A 99 19.72 27.64 -1.38
C LEU A 99 20.89 27.50 -0.39
N ILE A 100 21.22 26.27 0.02
CA ILE A 100 22.30 25.99 0.97
C ILE A 100 23.62 25.76 0.24
N VAL A 101 23.61 24.94 -0.81
CA VAL A 101 24.82 24.47 -1.51
C VAL A 101 25.12 25.25 -2.80
N GLY A 102 24.13 25.90 -3.40
CA GLY A 102 24.28 26.59 -4.68
C GLY A 102 24.71 25.64 -5.79
N ALA A 103 25.89 25.88 -6.37
CA ALA A 103 26.47 25.06 -7.43
C ALA A 103 27.43 23.96 -6.91
N ASP A 104 27.73 23.94 -5.61
CA ASP A 104 28.66 22.98 -5.02
C ASP A 104 27.95 21.65 -4.71
N ILE A 105 27.89 20.78 -5.73
CA ILE A 105 27.23 19.48 -5.60
C ILE A 105 27.91 18.55 -4.60
N ALA A 106 29.23 18.67 -4.40
CA ALA A 106 29.98 17.81 -3.49
C ALA A 106 29.60 18.09 -2.03
N ARG A 107 29.27 19.35 -1.72
CA ARG A 107 28.79 19.73 -0.39
C ARG A 107 27.47 19.06 0.01
N ILE A 108 26.69 18.54 -0.93
CA ILE A 108 25.44 17.82 -0.60
C ILE A 108 25.72 16.62 0.31
N ASP A 109 26.83 15.91 0.09
CA ASP A 109 27.23 14.73 0.86
C ASP A 109 27.64 15.07 2.32
N GLU A 110 27.89 16.35 2.59
CA GLU A 110 28.32 16.87 3.89
C GLU A 110 27.17 17.49 4.70
N LEU A 111 25.97 17.60 4.13
CA LEU A 111 24.84 18.26 4.77
C LEU A 111 24.36 17.53 6.02
N GLU A 112 24.18 18.29 7.09
CA GLU A 112 23.57 17.80 8.32
C GLU A 112 22.04 17.98 8.32
N ILE A 113 21.34 17.21 9.17
CA ILE A 113 19.87 17.24 9.33
C ILE A 113 19.37 18.65 9.68
N ASN A 114 20.12 19.37 10.52
CA ASN A 114 19.82 20.74 10.96
C ASN A 114 19.91 21.78 9.83
N GLU A 115 20.81 21.59 8.86
CA GLU A 115 20.98 22.49 7.71
C GLU A 115 19.80 22.36 6.74
N ILE A 116 19.40 21.12 6.44
CA ILE A 116 18.25 20.85 5.56
C ILE A 116 16.96 21.36 6.20
N GLY A 117 16.75 21.06 7.50
CA GLY A 117 15.57 21.44 8.25
C GLY A 117 14.68 20.24 8.55
N ALA A 118 14.28 20.11 9.83
CA ALA A 118 13.50 18.98 10.31
C ALA A 118 12.11 18.91 9.65
N ASP A 119 11.51 20.04 9.30
CA ASP A 119 10.23 20.16 8.61
C ASP A 119 10.28 19.60 7.19
N VAL A 120 11.33 19.93 6.44
CA VAL A 120 11.56 19.44 5.08
C VAL A 120 11.79 17.93 5.09
N LEU A 121 12.63 17.44 6.02
CA LEU A 121 12.90 16.01 6.18
C LEU A 121 11.66 15.25 6.65
N GLN A 122 10.88 15.82 7.58
CA GLN A 122 9.64 15.21 8.05
C GLN A 122 8.61 15.07 6.92
N ARG A 123 8.53 16.05 6.01
CA ARG A 123 7.67 15.96 4.83
C ARG A 123 8.06 14.79 3.94
N ILE A 124 9.34 14.63 3.62
CA ILE A 124 9.84 13.49 2.83
C ILE A 124 9.52 12.16 3.51
N LEU A 125 9.77 12.06 4.81
CA LEU A 125 9.49 10.84 5.57
C LEU A 125 7.99 10.52 5.59
N THR A 126 7.13 11.54 5.62
CA THR A 126 5.67 11.39 5.56
C THR A 126 5.22 10.94 4.17
N ASP A 127 5.79 11.51 3.12
CA ASP A 127 5.50 11.14 1.73
C ASP A 127 5.94 9.69 1.44
N LEU A 128 7.15 9.31 1.88
CA LEU A 128 7.66 7.93 1.82
C LEU A 128 6.76 6.96 2.59
N SER A 129 6.41 7.29 3.84
CA SER A 129 5.50 6.46 4.66
C SER A 129 4.14 6.26 4.00
N THR A 130 3.60 7.32 3.40
CA THR A 130 2.35 7.28 2.65
C THR A 130 2.47 6.36 1.43
N ASP A 131 3.60 6.42 0.71
CA ASP A 131 3.82 5.57 -0.45
C ASP A 131 4.03 4.09 -0.09
N VAL A 132 4.71 3.79 1.03
CA VAL A 132 4.82 2.42 1.57
C VAL A 132 3.43 1.85 1.82
N CYS A 133 2.55 2.64 2.45
CA CYS A 133 1.17 2.24 2.68
C CYS A 133 0.40 1.98 1.37
N LYS A 134 0.65 2.76 0.31
CA LYS A 134 0.00 2.58 -1.01
C LYS A 134 0.49 1.33 -1.74
N GLN A 135 1.76 0.95 -1.57
CA GLN A 135 2.34 -0.24 -2.21
C GLN A 135 1.90 -1.53 -1.51
N ILE A 136 1.61 -1.47 -0.20
CA ILE A 136 1.20 -2.63 0.61
C ILE A 136 -0.33 -2.79 0.62
N GLN A 137 -1.09 -1.70 0.53
CA GLN A 137 -2.52 -1.83 0.29
C GLN A 137 -2.73 -2.43 -1.10
N PRO A 138 -3.55 -3.50 -1.27
CA PRO A 138 -4.07 -3.79 -2.59
C PRO A 138 -4.65 -2.48 -3.10
N LYS A 139 -4.26 -2.04 -4.31
CA LYS A 139 -4.79 -0.83 -4.96
C LYS A 139 -6.30 -0.80 -4.68
N GLY A 140 -6.70 0.11 -3.79
CA GLY A 140 -7.91 -0.07 -2.98
C GLY A 140 -9.07 -0.61 -3.79
N ASP A 141 -9.76 -1.61 -3.23
CA ASP A 141 -11.07 -2.07 -3.67
C ASP A 141 -11.84 -0.86 -4.17
N HIS A 142 -12.32 -0.96 -5.41
CA HIS A 142 -12.87 0.15 -6.19
C HIS A 142 -13.66 1.15 -5.34
N PRO A 143 -13.70 2.47 -5.64
CA PRO A 143 -14.27 3.46 -4.72
C PRO A 143 -15.72 3.21 -4.26
N PHE A 144 -16.46 2.32 -4.93
CA PHE A 144 -17.78 1.83 -4.56
C PHE A 144 -17.80 0.71 -3.50
N LEU A 145 -16.65 0.17 -3.12
CA LEU A 145 -16.41 -0.87 -2.10
C LEU A 145 -15.77 -0.32 -0.82
N ALA A 146 -15.44 0.97 -0.77
CA ALA A 146 -14.70 1.56 0.36
C ALA A 146 -15.54 1.57 1.67
N GLU A 147 -15.06 0.94 2.74
CA GLU A 147 -15.78 0.92 4.03
C GLU A 147 -15.67 2.23 4.84
N ARG A 148 -14.83 3.19 4.40
CA ARG A 148 -14.60 4.48 5.06
C ARG A 148 -14.69 5.64 4.07
N GLY A 149 -15.39 6.71 4.46
CA GLY A 149 -15.61 7.91 3.64
C GLY A 149 -17.08 8.05 3.18
N ARG A 150 -17.43 9.20 2.58
CA ARG A 150 -18.73 9.37 1.93
C ARG A 150 -18.66 8.78 0.52
N ILE A 151 -19.14 7.55 0.35
CA ILE A 151 -19.35 6.99 -0.99
C ILE A 151 -20.64 7.58 -1.57
N ASP A 152 -20.54 8.11 -2.79
CA ASP A 152 -21.72 8.46 -3.59
C ASP A 152 -22.25 7.21 -4.30
N HIS A 153 -23.03 6.40 -3.57
CA HIS A 153 -23.64 5.19 -4.13
C HIS A 153 -24.59 5.50 -5.29
N GLY A 154 -25.19 6.70 -5.31
CA GLY A 154 -26.08 7.15 -6.38
C GLY A 154 -25.35 7.30 -7.71
N PHE A 155 -24.14 7.86 -7.68
CA PHE A 155 -23.24 7.90 -8.82
C PHE A 155 -22.74 6.50 -9.21
N TRP A 156 -22.16 5.75 -8.27
CA TRP A 156 -21.44 4.52 -8.60
C TRP A 156 -22.34 3.39 -9.14
N ARG A 157 -23.63 3.38 -8.81
CA ARG A 157 -24.61 2.47 -9.44
C ARG A 157 -24.87 2.74 -10.91
N HIS A 158 -24.51 3.94 -11.38
CA HIS A 158 -24.70 4.40 -12.77
C HIS A 158 -23.36 4.70 -13.46
N ALA A 159 -22.26 4.15 -12.93
CA ALA A 159 -20.92 4.37 -13.47
C ALA A 159 -20.82 3.96 -14.94
N ASP A 160 -21.57 2.94 -15.37
CA ASP A 160 -21.63 2.50 -16.76
C ASP A 160 -22.22 3.55 -17.71
N LYS A 161 -23.25 4.27 -17.26
CA LYS A 161 -23.86 5.37 -18.03
C LYS A 161 -22.90 6.55 -18.13
N ALA A 162 -22.21 6.88 -17.03
CA ALA A 162 -21.18 7.91 -17.03
C ALA A 162 -19.97 7.52 -17.91
N TYR A 163 -19.62 6.23 -17.98
CA TYR A 163 -18.61 5.73 -18.91
C TYR A 163 -19.02 5.92 -20.38
N ASN A 164 -20.27 5.58 -20.75
CA ASN A 164 -20.76 5.81 -22.10
C ASN A 164 -20.67 7.30 -22.48
N ALA A 165 -21.11 8.20 -21.60
CA ALA A 165 -20.98 9.65 -21.83
C ALA A 165 -19.50 10.09 -21.97
N TYR A 166 -18.59 9.52 -21.18
CA TYR A 166 -17.16 9.79 -21.31
C TYR A 166 -16.62 9.39 -22.69
N ILE A 167 -17.03 8.24 -23.22
CA ILE A 167 -16.69 7.77 -24.58
C ILE A 167 -17.32 8.64 -25.67
N ASP A 168 -18.54 9.15 -25.43
CA ASP A 168 -19.25 10.05 -26.35
C ASP A 168 -18.68 11.49 -26.38
N GLY A 169 -17.58 11.74 -25.65
CA GLY A 169 -16.83 13.00 -25.72
C GLY A 169 -16.98 13.91 -24.50
N TYR A 170 -17.76 13.52 -23.47
CA TYR A 170 -17.81 14.24 -22.18
C TYR A 170 -16.60 13.87 -21.31
N ASN A 171 -15.38 14.10 -21.81
CA ASN A 171 -14.14 13.55 -21.25
C ASN A 171 -13.43 14.47 -20.22
N THR A 172 -13.97 15.66 -19.94
CA THR A 172 -13.46 16.55 -18.89
C THR A 172 -14.32 16.47 -17.64
N GLN A 173 -13.75 16.79 -16.47
CA GLN A 173 -14.49 16.74 -15.21
C GLN A 173 -15.73 17.64 -15.23
N ALA A 174 -15.59 18.85 -15.76
CA ALA A 174 -16.70 19.81 -15.84
C ALA A 174 -17.81 19.33 -16.78
N SER A 175 -17.45 18.83 -17.96
CA SER A 175 -18.43 18.33 -18.95
C SER A 175 -19.16 17.09 -18.45
N LEU A 176 -18.45 16.17 -17.80
CA LEU A 176 -19.03 14.93 -17.30
C LEU A 176 -19.89 15.17 -16.06
N ASP A 177 -19.46 16.04 -15.16
CA ASP A 177 -20.23 16.44 -13.98
C ASP A 177 -21.54 17.15 -14.35
N ALA A 178 -21.52 18.02 -15.36
CA ALA A 178 -22.74 18.63 -15.90
C ALA A 178 -23.68 17.58 -16.51
N TRP A 179 -23.12 16.62 -17.26
CA TRP A 179 -23.89 15.52 -17.83
C TRP A 179 -24.52 14.62 -16.75
N CYS A 180 -23.77 14.27 -15.71
CA CYS A 180 -24.26 13.46 -14.60
C CYS A 180 -25.38 14.17 -13.81
N GLN A 181 -25.27 15.48 -13.58
CA GLN A 181 -26.32 16.23 -12.89
C GLN A 181 -27.62 16.25 -13.69
N LEU A 182 -27.52 16.39 -15.01
CA LEU A 182 -28.67 16.44 -15.90
C LEU A 182 -29.33 15.07 -16.11
N ASN A 183 -28.53 14.00 -16.26
CA ASN A 183 -29.02 12.69 -16.71
C ASN A 183 -29.09 11.62 -15.62
N LEU A 184 -28.26 11.74 -14.58
CA LEU A 184 -28.18 10.79 -13.46
C LEU A 184 -28.63 11.40 -12.13
N HIS A 185 -29.00 12.68 -12.12
CA HIS A 185 -29.39 13.44 -10.94
C HIS A 185 -28.37 13.36 -9.78
N THR A 186 -27.09 13.24 -10.13
CA THR A 186 -25.98 13.18 -9.16
C THR A 186 -24.73 13.86 -9.71
N ARG A 187 -23.80 14.23 -8.83
CA ARG A 187 -22.51 14.81 -9.22
C ARG A 187 -21.57 13.71 -9.70
N CYS A 188 -20.67 14.05 -10.63
CA CYS A 188 -19.58 13.16 -10.99
C CYS A 188 -18.42 13.34 -10.00
N PRO A 189 -17.97 12.27 -9.30
CA PRO A 189 -16.79 12.34 -8.44
C PRO A 189 -15.55 12.74 -9.24
N GLN A 190 -14.70 13.61 -8.67
CA GLN A 190 -13.43 14.01 -9.30
C GLN A 190 -12.49 12.84 -9.55
N SER A 191 -12.62 11.78 -8.75
CA SER A 191 -11.85 10.55 -8.89
C SER A 191 -12.32 9.66 -10.05
N PHE A 192 -13.51 9.89 -10.63
CA PHE A 192 -14.09 8.98 -11.62
C PHE A 192 -13.28 8.89 -12.91
N ILE A 193 -12.85 10.02 -13.48
CA ILE A 193 -12.05 10.02 -14.70
C ILE A 193 -10.70 9.32 -14.49
N ARG A 194 -10.08 9.49 -13.31
CA ARG A 194 -8.85 8.77 -12.95
C ARG A 194 -9.10 7.27 -12.80
N TRP A 195 -10.24 6.90 -12.23
CA TRP A 195 -10.67 5.51 -12.11
C TRP A 195 -10.92 4.87 -13.47
N LEU A 196 -11.60 5.55 -14.40
CA LEU A 196 -11.80 5.07 -15.79
C LEU A 196 -10.50 4.83 -16.54
N LYS A 197 -9.51 5.73 -16.40
CA LYS A 197 -8.18 5.55 -17.01
C LYS A 197 -7.44 4.33 -16.49
N THR A 198 -7.80 3.85 -15.30
CA THR A 198 -7.13 2.74 -14.62
C THR A 198 -7.84 1.40 -14.86
N TYR A 199 -9.18 1.40 -14.84
CA TYR A 199 -9.99 0.18 -14.87
C TYR A 199 -10.88 0.03 -16.11
N GLY A 200 -10.99 1.06 -16.94
CA GLY A 200 -11.78 1.02 -18.17
C GLY A 200 -13.29 0.99 -17.92
N ASN A 201 -13.98 0.15 -18.68
CA ASN A 201 -15.44 0.04 -18.67
C ASN A 201 -15.93 -0.64 -17.38
N PRO A 202 -16.83 -0.02 -16.59
CA PRO A 202 -17.40 -0.62 -15.39
C PRO A 202 -18.02 -2.00 -15.59
N LYS A 203 -18.60 -2.26 -16.78
CA LYS A 203 -19.24 -3.54 -17.10
C LYS A 203 -18.26 -4.70 -17.25
N GLU A 204 -16.96 -4.41 -17.39
CA GLU A 204 -15.89 -5.41 -17.48
C GLU A 204 -15.31 -5.77 -16.11
N ILE A 205 -15.78 -5.09 -15.05
CA ILE A 205 -15.31 -5.28 -13.67
C ILE A 205 -16.32 -6.16 -12.92
N ALA A 206 -15.88 -7.36 -12.53
CA ALA A 206 -16.74 -8.35 -11.87
C ALA A 206 -17.31 -7.86 -10.53
N GLU A 207 -16.52 -7.09 -9.80
CA GLU A 207 -16.86 -6.47 -8.52
C GLU A 207 -17.94 -5.40 -8.70
N TRP A 208 -17.85 -4.60 -9.77
CA TRP A 208 -18.87 -3.61 -10.07
C TRP A 208 -20.18 -4.29 -10.47
N MET A 209 -20.11 -5.31 -11.34
CA MET A 209 -21.28 -6.10 -11.73
C MET A 209 -21.97 -6.76 -10.54
N SER A 210 -21.21 -7.22 -9.55
CA SER A 210 -21.74 -7.77 -8.30
C SER A 210 -22.32 -6.68 -7.38
N TYR A 211 -21.79 -5.46 -7.45
CA TYR A 211 -22.22 -4.31 -6.63
C TYR A 211 -23.51 -3.65 -7.14
N VAL A 212 -23.78 -3.69 -8.46
CA VAL A 212 -24.98 -3.10 -9.07
C VAL A 212 -26.11 -4.10 -9.32
N ALA A 213 -25.87 -5.39 -9.12
CA ALA A 213 -26.89 -6.44 -9.11
C ALA A 213 -27.84 -6.27 -7.91
#